data_AF-A0A966KD17-F1
#
_entry.id   AF-A0A966KD17-F1
#
_cell.length_a   1.000
_cell.length_b   1.000
_cell.length_c   1.000
_cell.angle_alpha   90.00
_cell.angle_beta   90.00
_cell.angle_gamma   90.00
#
_symmetry.space_group_name_H-M   'P 1'
#
loop_
_entity.id
_entity.type
_entity.pdbx_description
1 polymer ?
#
loop_
_entity_poly.entity_id
_entity_poly.type
_entity_poly.pdbx_seq_one_letter_code
_entity_poly.pdbx_strand_id
1 'polypeptide(L)' 'AISSGSDAQAAAYIELEKDGQTRWGVGINPNTTRASFEAIIVGLSKIL' A
#
# COMPACT_ATOMS: atom_id res chain seq x y z
N ALA A 1 -4.10 -5.89 -11.06
CA ALA A 1 -3.63 -7.18 -10.52
C ALA A 1 -2.28 -7.49 -11.17
N ILE A 2 -1.30 -7.94 -10.39
CA ILE A 2 0.07 -8.26 -10.87
C ILE A 2 0.16 -9.70 -11.41
N SER A 3 -0.92 -10.48 -11.39
CA SER A 3 -1.00 -11.81 -12.02
C SER A 3 -2.48 -12.21 -12.23
N SER A 4 -2.75 -13.18 -13.11
CA SER A 4 -4.08 -13.77 -13.35
C SER A 4 -4.14 -15.22 -12.86
N GLY A 5 -5.16 -15.59 -12.09
CA GLY A 5 -5.33 -16.93 -11.53
C GLY A 5 -5.26 -16.94 -10.00
N SER A 6 -5.25 -18.12 -9.38
CA SER A 6 -5.24 -18.32 -7.92
C SER A 6 -4.07 -17.66 -7.18
N ASP A 7 -3.02 -17.23 -7.90
CA ASP A 7 -1.85 -16.50 -7.37
C ASP A 7 -1.88 -15.00 -7.73
N ALA A 8 -3.04 -14.45 -8.07
CA ALA A 8 -3.18 -13.03 -8.35
C ALA A 8 -2.79 -12.19 -7.12
N GLN A 9 -1.80 -11.33 -7.29
CA GLN A 9 -1.37 -10.36 -6.28
C GLN A 9 -2.03 -9.00 -6.57
N ALA A 10 -2.53 -8.32 -5.54
CA ALA A 10 -2.92 -6.92 -5.60
C ALA A 10 -1.82 -6.07 -4.96
N ALA A 11 -1.58 -4.90 -5.54
CA ALA A 11 -0.70 -3.89 -4.98
C ALA A 11 -1.52 -2.62 -4.73
N ALA A 12 -1.34 -2.00 -3.57
CA ALA A 12 -1.92 -0.71 -3.23
C ALA A 12 -0.80 0.27 -2.90
N TYR A 13 -0.97 1.51 -3.36
CA TYR A 13 -0.05 2.62 -3.17
C TYR A 13 -0.82 3.77 -2.53
N ILE A 14 -0.26 4.37 -1.48
CA ILE A 14 -0.87 5.51 -0.79
C ILE A 14 0.16 6.61 -0.68
N GLU A 15 -0.21 7.79 -1.13
CA GLU A 15 0.53 9.03 -0.91
C GLU A 15 0.06 9.66 0.40
N LEU A 16 1.02 10.10 1.21
CA LEU A 16 0.76 10.85 2.43
C LEU A 16 1.62 12.11 2.43
N GLU A 17 1.02 13.23 2.84
CA GLU A 17 1.70 14.51 3.01
C GLU A 17 1.62 14.95 4.47
N LYS A 18 2.76 15.38 5.03
CA LYS A 18 2.85 15.98 6.36
C LYS A 18 4.02 16.96 6.38
N ASP A 19 3.80 18.16 6.91
CA ASP A 19 4.82 19.20 7.05
C ASP A 19 5.60 19.51 5.75
N GLY A 20 4.90 19.50 4.62
CA GLY A 20 5.50 19.73 3.28
C GLY A 20 6.36 18.58 2.77
N GLN A 21 6.34 17.41 3.42
CA GLN A 21 7.06 16.22 2.99
C GLN A 21 6.08 15.14 2.53
N THR A 22 6.27 14.67 1.29
CA THR A 22 5.52 13.54 0.74
C THR A 22 6.21 12.23 1.09
N ARG A 23 5.43 11.22 1.48
CA ARG A 23 5.85 9.84 1.73
C ARG A 23 4.88 8.87 1.08
N TRP A 24 5.38 7.68 0.78
CA TRP A 24 4.61 6.65 0.09
C TRP A 24 4.53 5.35 0.89
N GLY A 25 3.31 4.89 1.10
CA GLY A 25 2.97 3.57 1.58
C GLY A 25 2.75 2.59 0.44
N VAL A 26 3.22 1.35 0.58
CA VAL A 26 3.02 0.27 -0.41
C VAL A 26 2.62 -0.99 0.34
N GLY A 27 1.56 -1.65 -0.14
CA GLY A 27 1.09 -2.94 0.37
C GLY A 27 0.90 -3.92 -0.78
N ILE A 28 1.24 -5.20 -0.55
CA ILE A 28 1.20 -6.24 -1.57
C ILE A 28 0.54 -7.48 -0.96
N ASN A 29 -0.66 -7.78 -1.43
CA ASN A 29 -1.46 -8.87 -0.89
C ASN A 29 -2.39 -9.45 -1.98
N PRO A 30 -2.64 -10.77 -2.03
CA PRO A 30 -3.66 -11.33 -2.92
C PRO A 30 -5.06 -10.73 -2.72
N ASN A 31 -5.37 -10.28 -1.49
CA ASN A 31 -6.60 -9.58 -1.18
C ASN A 31 -6.39 -8.06 -1.29
N THR A 32 -7.10 -7.41 -2.21
CA THR A 32 -7.01 -5.96 -2.44
C THR A 32 -7.25 -5.13 -1.17
N THR A 33 -8.22 -5.50 -0.33
CA THR A 33 -8.50 -4.78 0.92
C THR A 33 -7.33 -4.88 1.90
N ARG A 34 -6.70 -6.05 2.02
CA ARG A 34 -5.50 -6.22 2.86
C ARG A 34 -4.30 -5.44 2.30
N ALA A 35 -4.09 -5.45 0.98
CA ALA A 35 -3.03 -4.65 0.35
C ALA A 35 -3.21 -3.15 0.67
N SER A 36 -4.45 -2.64 0.65
CA SER A 36 -4.74 -1.26 1.04
C SER A 36 -4.39 -0.97 2.50
N PHE A 37 -4.77 -1.83 3.44
CA PHE A 37 -4.41 -1.64 4.86
C PHE A 37 -2.91 -1.70 5.10
N GLU A 38 -2.20 -2.64 4.46
CA GLU A 38 -0.73 -2.69 4.50
C GLU A 38 -0.11 -1.38 3.99
N ALA A 39 -0.60 -0.84 2.87
CA ALA A 39 -0.13 0.43 2.33
C ALA A 39 -0.34 1.59 3.32
N ILE A 40 -1.49 1.64 4.02
CA ILE A 40 -1.74 2.66 5.07
C ILE A 40 -0.72 2.53 6.19
N ILE A 41 -0.53 1.32 6.73
CA ILE A 41 0.38 1.07 7.85
C ILE A 41 1.81 1.45 7.47
N VAL A 42 2.28 1.06 6.28
CA VAL A 42 3.62 1.42 5.78
C VAL A 42 3.75 2.92 5.53
N GLY A 43 2.70 3.58 5.06
CA GLY A 43 2.70 5.04 4.91
C GLY A 43 2.82 5.74 6.26
N LEU A 44 2.02 5.32 7.24
CA LEU A 44 2.03 5.88 8.59
C LEU A 44 3.38 5.67 9.29
N SER A 45 4.01 4.49 9.13
CA SER A 45 5.32 4.23 9.73
C SER A 45 6.46 5.05 9.13
N LYS A 46 6.28 5.64 7.95
CA LYS A 46 7.26 6.52 7.28
C LYS A 46 7.05 8.01 7.57
N ILE A 47 5.93 8.38 8.20
CA ILE A 47 5.51 9.79 8.40
C ILE A 47 5.35 10.17 9.88
N LEU A 48 5.20 9.18 10.76
CA LEU A 48 5.28 9.33 12.21
C LEU A 48 6.73 9.25 12.68
#